data_AF-A0A7N2LZA0-F1
#
_entry.id   AF-A0A7N2LZA0-F1
#
_cell.length_a   1.000
_cell.length_b   1.000
_cell.length_c   1.000
_cell.angle_alpha   90.00
_cell.angle_beta   90.00
_cell.angle_gamma   90.00
#
_symmetry.space_group_name_H-M   'P 1'
#
loop_
_entity.id
_entity.type
_entity.pdbx_description
1 polymer ?
#
loop_
_entity_poly.entity_id
_entity_poly.type
_entity_poly.pdbx_seq_one_letter_code
_entity_poly.pdbx_strand_id
1 'polypeptide(L)'
;MVNLLGRAGHLEEAYVLVKNMNTELDPVLWGTLLAACRLHDNIALGEEIAEFLVGKNLANSGTYIVLSNINASAGNWDGVARVRTLMKDSGVQKEPGCSSIEVNN
;
A
#
# COMPACT_ATOMS: atom_id res chain seq x y z
N MET A 1 -9.51 -6.43 -13.48
CA MET A 1 -10.77 -6.43 -12.72
C MET A 1 -10.62 -5.71 -11.38
N VAL A 2 -9.69 -6.11 -10.50
CA VAL A 2 -9.42 -5.45 -9.22
C VAL A 2 -9.20 -3.94 -9.35
N ASN A 3 -8.37 -3.49 -10.30
CA ASN A 3 -8.17 -2.07 -10.57
C ASN A 3 -9.46 -1.32 -10.95
N LEU A 4 -10.36 -1.96 -11.71
CA LEU A 4 -11.62 -1.34 -12.14
C LEU A 4 -12.57 -1.17 -10.94
N LEU A 5 -12.79 -2.25 -10.18
CA LEU A 5 -13.63 -2.23 -8.97
C LEU A 5 -13.09 -1.24 -7.94
N GLY A 6 -11.79 -1.29 -7.68
CA GLY A 6 -11.13 -0.39 -6.73
C GLY A 6 -11.28 1.08 -7.13
N ARG A 7 -11.05 1.44 -8.39
CA ARG A 7 -11.24 2.82 -8.86
C ARG A 7 -12.71 3.27 -8.80
N ALA A 8 -13.65 2.35 -8.98
CA ALA A 8 -15.08 2.64 -8.88
C ALA A 8 -15.61 2.66 -7.42
N GLY A 9 -14.77 2.40 -6.41
CA GLY A 9 -15.15 2.43 -4.99
C GLY A 9 -15.72 1.11 -4.46
N HIS A 10 -15.79 0.07 -5.29
CA HIS A 10 -16.25 -1.27 -4.92
C HIS A 10 -15.12 -2.05 -4.22
N LEU A 11 -14.65 -1.52 -3.09
CA LEU A 11 -13.47 -2.05 -2.38
C LEU A 11 -13.70 -3.44 -1.80
N GLU A 12 -14.88 -3.71 -1.23
CA GLU A 12 -15.21 -5.03 -0.66
C GLU A 12 -15.25 -6.10 -1.75
N GLU A 13 -15.90 -5.82 -2.88
CA GLU A 13 -15.94 -6.74 -4.02
C GLU A 13 -14.53 -6.98 -4.57
N ALA A 14 -13.70 -5.93 -4.66
CA ALA A 14 -12.32 -6.05 -5.08
C ALA A 14 -11.49 -6.91 -4.10
N TYR A 15 -11.71 -6.76 -2.79
CA TYR A 15 -11.05 -7.55 -1.75
C TYR A 15 -11.44 -9.03 -1.80
N VAL A 16 -12.73 -9.32 -1.87
CA VAL A 16 -13.25 -10.69 -2.03
C VAL A 16 -12.70 -11.33 -3.31
N LEU A 17 -12.63 -10.58 -4.41
CA LEU A 17 -12.06 -11.07 -5.66
C LEU A 17 -10.59 -11.45 -5.51
N VAL A 18 -9.78 -10.59 -4.87
CA VAL A 18 -8.36 -10.88 -4.61
C VAL A 18 -8.19 -12.11 -3.72
N LYS A 19 -9.03 -12.28 -2.68
CA LYS A 19 -8.99 -13.48 -1.82
C LYS A 19 -9.37 -14.76 -2.57
N ASN A 20 -10.37 -14.70 -3.44
CA ASN A 20 -10.88 -15.88 -4.15
C ASN A 20 -9.98 -16.36 -5.29
N MET A 21 -9.11 -15.50 -5.83
CA MET A 21 -8.21 -15.85 -6.93
C MET A 21 -7.06 -16.79 -6.50
N ASN A 22 -6.97 -17.19 -5.22
CA ASN A 22 -5.83 -17.93 -4.64
C ASN A 22 -4.48 -17.23 -4.93
N THR A 23 -4.54 -15.90 -5.08
CA THR A 23 -3.42 -15.00 -5.36
C THR A 23 -2.83 -14.47 -4.06
N GLU A 24 -2.72 -15.32 -3.03
CA GLU A 24 -2.18 -14.94 -1.71
C GLU A 24 -0.80 -14.27 -1.81
N LEU A 25 -0.09 -14.49 -2.93
CA LEU A 25 1.27 -14.04 -3.18
C LEU A 25 1.44 -13.05 -4.34
N ASP A 26 0.38 -12.49 -4.94
CA ASP A 26 0.54 -11.46 -5.97
C ASP A 26 0.59 -10.05 -5.35
N PRO A 27 1.77 -9.44 -5.16
CA PRO A 27 1.90 -8.15 -4.49
C PRO A 27 1.33 -7.01 -5.34
N VAL A 28 1.18 -7.21 -6.66
CA VAL A 28 0.64 -6.20 -7.57
C VAL A 28 -0.85 -6.07 -7.38
N LEU A 29 -1.58 -7.17 -7.22
CA LEU A 29 -3.02 -7.15 -6.95
C LEU A 29 -3.34 -6.50 -5.60
N TRP A 30 -2.63 -6.91 -4.55
CA TRP A 30 -2.77 -6.31 -3.22
C TRP A 30 -2.35 -4.84 -3.20
N GLY A 31 -1.25 -4.48 -3.87
CA GLY A 31 -0.81 -3.10 -4.01
C GLY A 31 -1.82 -2.24 -4.78
N THR A 32 -2.46 -2.79 -5.82
CA THR A 32 -3.54 -2.12 -6.57
C THR A 32 -4.74 -1.86 -5.68
N LEU A 33 -5.15 -2.84 -4.87
CA LEU A 33 -6.26 -2.69 -3.94
C LEU A 33 -5.92 -1.70 -2.82
N LEU A 34 -4.70 -1.73 -2.28
CA LEU A 34 -4.21 -0.78 -1.28
C LEU A 34 -4.26 0.66 -1.81
N ALA A 35 -3.84 0.86 -3.06
CA ALA A 35 -3.93 2.17 -3.72
C ALA A 35 -5.38 2.64 -3.86
N ALA A 36 -6.31 1.73 -4.16
CA ALA A 36 -7.74 2.05 -4.19
C ALA A 36 -8.31 2.38 -2.80
N CYS A 37 -7.89 1.67 -1.75
CA CYS A 37 -8.28 1.99 -0.38
C CYS A 37 -7.85 3.41 0.01
N ARG A 38 -6.62 3.80 -0.37
CA ARG A 38 -6.14 5.17 -0.19
C ARG A 38 -6.93 6.19 -1.00
N LEU A 39 -7.32 5.85 -2.24
CA LEU A 39 -8.10 6.76 -3.10
C LEU A 39 -9.49 7.08 -2.51
N HIS A 40 -10.10 6.12 -1.84
CA HIS A 40 -11.45 6.25 -1.26
C HIS A 40 -11.46 6.43 0.25
N ASP A 41 -10.32 6.80 0.84
CA ASP A 41 -10.14 7.02 2.29
C ASP A 41 -10.60 5.85 3.18
N ASN A 42 -10.58 4.62 2.65
CA ASN A 42 -10.89 3.41 3.44
C ASN A 42 -9.63 2.96 4.20
N ILE A 43 -9.37 3.66 5.30
CA ILE A 43 -8.20 3.46 6.14
C ILE A 43 -8.16 2.06 6.75
N ALA A 44 -9.29 1.56 7.24
CA ALA A 44 -9.37 0.26 7.91
C ALA A 44 -8.94 -0.89 6.98
N LEU A 45 -9.49 -0.94 5.77
CA LEU A 45 -9.11 -1.96 4.80
C LEU A 45 -7.68 -1.76 4.29
N GLY A 46 -7.25 -0.50 4.13
CA GLY A 46 -5.87 -0.18 3.77
C GLY A 46 -4.85 -0.65 4.80
N GLU A 47 -5.15 -0.50 6.08
CA GLU A 47 -4.31 -0.98 7.18
C GLU A 47 -4.19 -2.50 7.16
N GLU A 48 -5.34 -3.20 7.08
CA GLU A 48 -5.38 -4.66 7.02
C GLU A 48 -4.54 -5.22 5.85
N ILE A 49 -4.67 -4.63 4.66
CA ILE A 49 -3.90 -5.04 3.48
C ILE A 49 -2.41 -4.76 3.66
N ALA A 50 -2.06 -3.60 4.21
CA ALA A 50 -0.67 -3.24 4.40
C ALA A 50 0.02 -4.12 5.45
N GLU A 51 -0.66 -4.44 6.55
CA GLU A 51 -0.19 -5.39 7.56
C GLU A 51 -0.04 -6.81 6.99
N PHE A 52 -1.00 -7.26 6.18
CA PHE A 52 -0.91 -8.54 5.48
C PHE A 52 0.33 -8.62 4.58
N LEU A 53 0.55 -7.59 3.75
CA LEU A 53 1.70 -7.52 2.85
C LEU A 53 3.03 -7.52 3.61
N VAL A 54 3.10 -6.79 4.72
CA VAL A 54 4.27 -6.76 5.61
C VAL A 54 4.49 -8.13 6.25
N GLY A 55 3.46 -8.74 6.83
CA GLY A 55 3.56 -10.04 7.50
C GLY A 55 3.92 -11.21 6.57
N LYS A 56 3.58 -11.11 5.28
CA LYS A 56 3.94 -12.09 4.25
C LYS A 56 5.27 -11.78 3.53
N ASN A 57 5.98 -10.72 3.93
CA ASN A 57 7.20 -10.24 3.28
C ASN A 57 7.01 -9.91 1.77
N LEU A 58 5.84 -9.37 1.42
CA LEU A 58 5.46 -8.91 0.08
C LEU A 58 5.38 -7.38 -0.02
N ALA A 59 5.66 -6.66 1.07
CA ALA A 59 5.59 -5.21 1.13
C ALA A 59 6.70 -4.55 0.30
N ASN A 60 6.32 -3.50 -0.45
CA ASN A 60 7.25 -2.62 -1.14
C ASN A 60 7.30 -1.25 -0.44
N SER A 61 8.11 -0.32 -0.98
CA SER A 61 8.27 1.02 -0.41
C SER A 61 6.95 1.78 -0.29
N GLY A 62 6.04 1.62 -1.27
CA GLY A 62 4.70 2.18 -1.25
C GLY A 62 3.84 1.63 -0.11
N THR A 63 3.88 0.32 0.13
CA THR A 63 3.17 -0.34 1.24
C THR A 63 3.57 0.24 2.59
N TYR A 64 4.88 0.33 2.86
CA TYR A 64 5.39 0.90 4.10
C TYR A 64 4.99 2.36 4.30
N ILE A 65 5.04 3.15 3.23
CA ILE A 65 4.62 4.56 3.28
C ILE A 65 3.13 4.67 3.60
N VAL A 66 2.27 3.85 2.98
CA VAL A 66 0.83 3.86 3.28
C VAL A 66 0.57 3.48 4.73
N LEU A 67 1.17 2.40 5.23
CA LEU A 67 1.02 1.97 6.63
C LEU A 67 1.52 3.03 7.62
N SER A 68 2.65 3.67 7.30
CA SER A 68 3.18 4.77 8.10
C SER A 68 2.24 5.97 8.12
N ASN A 69 1.59 6.30 7.01
CA ASN A 69 0.66 7.41 6.93
C ASN A 69 -0.63 7.13 7.71
N ILE A 70 -1.11 5.88 7.68
CA ILE A 70 -2.27 5.44 8.49
C ILE A 70 -1.98 5.59 9.98
N ASN A 71 -0.81 5.12 10.43
CA ASN A 71 -0.41 5.29 11.82
C ASN A 71 -0.27 6.79 12.19
N ALA A 72 0.25 7.61 11.27
CA ALA A 72 0.38 9.05 11.49
C ALA A 72 -0.99 9.77 11.58
N SER A 73 -1.95 9.41 10.72
CA SER A 73 -3.29 10.02 10.76
C SER A 73 -4.08 9.64 12.01
N ALA A 74 -3.82 8.45 12.57
CA ALA A 74 -4.35 8.01 13.85
C ALA A 74 -3.60 8.62 15.07
N GLY A 75 -2.53 9.39 14.87
CA GLY A 75 -1.69 9.92 15.95
C GLY A 75 -0.78 8.88 16.63
N ASN A 76 -0.67 7.67 16.06
CA ASN A 76 0.13 6.57 16.58
C ASN A 76 1.61 6.70 16.17
N TRP A 77 2.34 7.62 16.80
CA TRP A 77 3.75 7.88 16.49
C TRP A 77 4.68 6.69 16.77
N ASP A 78 4.35 5.84 17.74
CA ASP A 78 5.09 4.60 18.00
C ASP A 78 4.93 3.61 16.83
N GLY A 79 3.72 3.52 16.29
CA GLY A 79 3.44 2.76 15.07
C GLY A 79 4.22 3.30 13.86
N VAL A 80 4.25 4.62 13.68
CA VAL A 80 5.06 5.27 12.63
C VAL A 80 6.54 4.90 12.76
N ALA A 81 7.10 4.98 13.98
CA ALA A 81 8.50 4.63 14.23
C ALA A 81 8.76 3.15 13.93
N ARG A 82 7.88 2.25 14.37
CA ARG A 82 7.97 0.80 14.11
C ARG A 82 7.98 0.50 12.61
N VAL A 83 7.07 1.10 11.86
CA VAL A 83 6.97 0.91 10.39
C VAL A 83 8.24 1.37 9.69
N ARG A 84 8.83 2.51 10.11
CA ARG A 84 10.09 3.01 9.55
C ARG A 84 11.27 2.10 9.85
N THR A 85 11.35 1.57 11.06
CA THR A 85 12.37 0.59 11.44
C THR A 85 12.23 -0.67 10.60
N LEU A 86 11.02 -1.21 10.47
CA LEU A 86 10.77 -2.41 9.67
C LEU A 86 11.11 -2.20 8.19
N MET A 87 10.74 -1.06 7.62
CA MET A 87 11.11 -0.68 6.25
C MET A 87 12.64 -0.68 6.06
N LYS A 88 13.39 -0.13 7.02
CA LYS A 88 14.85 -0.11 7.02
C LYS A 88 15.45 -1.50 7.15
N ASP A 89 14.91 -2.33 8.05
CA ASP A 89 15.39 -3.69 8.31
C ASP A 89 15.11 -4.63 7.13
N SER A 90 14.02 -4.41 6.39
CA SER A 90 13.73 -5.09 5.12
C SER A 90 14.60 -4.61 3.95
N GLY A 91 15.50 -3.64 4.16
CA GLY A 91 16.33 -3.05 3.10
C GLY A 91 15.55 -2.22 2.07
N VAL A 92 14.27 -1.96 2.32
CA VAL A 92 13.39 -1.21 1.42
C VAL A 92 13.66 0.28 1.61
N GLN A 93 14.02 0.96 0.54
CA GLN A 93 14.19 2.41 0.54
C GLN A 93 13.04 3.08 -0.19
N LYS A 94 12.69 4.29 0.23
CA LYS A 94 11.77 5.13 -0.54
C LYS A 94 12.46 5.47 -1.85
N GLU A 95 11.82 5.17 -2.97
CA GLU A 95 12.36 5.62 -4.27
C GLU A 95 12.33 7.16 -4.32
N PRO A 96 13.47 7.80 -4.61
CA PRO A 96 13.48 9.23 -4.85
C PRO A 96 12.69 9.56 -6.11
N GLY A 97 11.87 10.61 -6.06
CA GLY A 97 11.19 11.12 -7.24
C GLY A 97 12.18 11.82 -8.16
N CYS A 98 12.20 11.46 -9.44
CA CYS A 98 12.99 12.14 -10.47
C CYS A 98 12.09 12.96 -11.38
N SER A 99 12.41 14.24 -11.58
CA SER A 99 11.82 15.07 -12.62
C SER A 99 12.89 15.44 -13.64
N SER A 100 12.55 15.37 -14.94
CA SER A 100 13.40 15.88 -16.01
C SER A 100 12.73 17.12 -16.62
N ILE A 101 13.55 18.09 -17.04
CA ILE A 101 13.09 19.21 -17.86
C ILE A 101 13.80 19.14 -19.21
N GLU A 102 13.05 19.35 -20.28
CA GLU A 102 13.59 19.42 -21.63
C GLU A 102 13.85 20.89 -21.97
N VAL A 103 15.11 21.23 -22.22
CA VAL A 103 15.51 22.59 -22.59
C VAL A 103 15.81 22.59 -24.09
N ASN A 104 14.87 23.11 -24.88
CA ASN A 104 15.06 23.31 -26.32
C ASN A 104 15.99 24.49 -26.57
N ASN A 105 16.95 24.31 -27.48
CA ASN A 105 17.89 25.33 -27.98
C ASN A 105 17.48 25.80 -29.38
#